data_AF-A0A971HFD8-F1
#
_entry.id   AF-A0A971HFD8-F1
#
_cell.length_a   1.000
_cell.length_b   1.000
_cell.length_c   1.000
_cell.angle_alpha   90.00
_cell.angle_beta   90.00
_cell.angle_gamma   90.00
#
_symmetry.space_group_name_H-M   'P 1'
#
loop_
_entity.id
_entity.type
_entity.pdbx_description
1 polymer ?
#
loop_
_entity_poly.entity_id
_entity_poly.type
_entity_poly.pdbx_seq_one_letter_code
_entity_poly.pdbx_strand_id
1 'polypeptide(L)'
;MSLESMKRRLAHAGGDNPQDRMINNKLRSMLAATRYSYQAAKFQIWAEQECPDFIGLFNPVALNENFDTKMISTAFENNVRVGTYFHWKNTDTYWICFTQDKTELAYFRGECRQCNFKIQWVDGDKRLMETLVSIIRPSATEIRRSSSMQAKITEDFPNANLKMLVQDNPINRAFFTRYQKFLIQNTAYVIEQVDRMSMPGVIQLQAIEHYANLIEDDIEQNITNAWNVQPIIPEHPTEFAIDGPSAVK
;
A
#
# COMPACT_ATOMS: atom_id res chain seq x y z
N MET A 1 27.16 37.56 31.00
CA MET A 1 26.12 37.13 30.04
C MET A 1 24.92 38.06 30.19
N SER A 2 24.50 38.76 29.12
CA SER A 2 23.32 39.64 29.15
C SER A 2 22.03 38.83 29.21
N LEU A 3 21.01 39.31 29.92
CA LEU A 3 19.65 38.74 29.96
C LEU A 3 19.07 38.52 28.54
N GLU A 4 19.44 39.38 27.60
CA GLU A 4 19.03 39.28 26.21
C GLU A 4 19.65 38.06 25.50
N SER A 5 20.92 37.76 25.80
CA SER A 5 21.60 36.56 25.29
C SER A 5 21.01 35.27 25.87
N MET A 6 20.51 35.31 27.11
CA MET A 6 19.82 34.18 27.74
C MET A 6 18.44 33.94 27.11
N LYS A 7 17.65 35.01 26.90
CA LYS A 7 16.35 34.93 26.21
C LYS A 7 16.48 34.40 24.78
N ARG A 8 17.48 34.86 24.01
CA ARG A 8 17.75 34.34 22.66
C ARG A 8 18.09 32.85 22.66
N ARG A 9 18.86 32.37 23.66
CA ARG A 9 19.19 30.94 23.80
C ARG A 9 17.97 30.09 24.16
N LEU A 10 17.12 30.57 25.06
CA LEU A 10 15.87 29.90 25.41
C LEU A 10 14.93 29.83 24.20
N ALA A 11 14.74 30.94 23.49
CA ALA A 11 13.97 30.98 22.25
C ALA A 11 14.48 29.97 21.21
N HIS A 12 15.79 29.94 20.96
CA HIS A 12 16.41 28.96 20.04
C HIS A 12 16.27 27.51 20.50
N ALA A 13 16.15 27.25 21.81
CA ALA A 13 15.92 25.91 22.32
C ALA A 13 14.46 25.46 22.22
N GLY A 14 13.50 26.38 22.00
CA GLY A 14 12.06 26.09 22.02
C GLY A 14 11.23 27.01 22.91
N GLY A 15 11.77 28.14 23.35
CA GLY A 15 11.05 29.13 24.16
C GLY A 15 11.08 28.84 25.66
N ASP A 16 10.18 29.50 26.38
CA ASP A 16 10.13 29.48 27.85
C ASP A 16 9.50 28.19 28.40
N ASN A 17 8.66 27.51 27.61
CA ASN A 17 8.04 26.24 27.97
C ASN A 17 9.05 25.08 27.93
N PRO A 18 9.18 24.30 29.03
CA PRO A 18 10.07 23.13 29.06
C PRO A 18 9.72 22.06 28.01
N GLN A 19 8.43 21.82 27.77
CA GLN A 19 7.96 20.79 26.84
C GLN A 19 8.40 21.08 25.39
N ASP A 20 8.23 22.32 24.94
CA ASP A 20 8.64 22.75 23.59
C ASP A 20 10.15 22.60 23.38
N ARG A 21 10.94 22.84 24.43
CA ARG A 21 12.38 22.58 24.41
C ARG A 21 12.72 21.10 24.28
N MET A 22 11.98 20.22 24.96
CA MET A 22 12.16 18.78 24.86
C MET A 22 11.80 18.27 23.46
N ILE A 23 10.70 18.75 22.88
CA ILE A 23 10.26 18.42 21.52
C ILE A 23 11.34 18.80 20.51
N ASN A 24 11.83 20.04 20.56
CA ASN A 24 12.88 20.51 19.65
C ASN A 24 14.21 19.78 19.82
N ASN A 25 14.61 19.51 21.06
CA ASN A 25 15.84 18.73 21.32
C ASN A 25 15.71 17.31 20.78
N LYS A 26 14.55 16.67 20.94
CA LYS A 26 14.29 15.33 20.43
C LYS A 26 14.30 15.29 18.90
N LEU A 27 13.68 16.28 18.25
CA LEU A 27 13.75 16.45 16.80
C LEU A 27 15.20 16.60 16.31
N ARG A 28 16.00 17.44 16.97
CA ARG A 28 17.43 17.61 16.65
C ARG A 28 18.22 16.32 16.79
N SER A 29 17.98 15.55 17.86
CA SER A 29 18.63 14.25 18.06
C SER A 29 18.26 13.26 16.95
N MET A 30 17.00 13.22 16.52
CA MET A 30 16.56 12.38 15.40
C MET A 30 17.22 12.82 14.09
N LEU A 31 17.24 14.12 13.78
CA LEU A 31 17.90 14.67 12.59
C LEU A 31 19.43 14.48 12.59
N ALA A 32 20.05 14.40 13.76
CA ALA A 32 21.45 14.01 13.86
C ALA A 32 21.61 12.51 13.56
N ALA A 33 20.73 11.67 14.10
CA ALA A 33 20.75 10.23 13.84
C ALA A 33 20.54 9.89 12.36
N THR A 34 19.72 10.65 11.61
CA THR A 34 19.57 10.44 10.16
C THR A 34 20.85 10.71 9.36
N ARG A 35 21.84 11.40 9.92
CA ARG A 35 23.14 11.66 9.26
C ARG A 35 24.19 10.60 9.54
N TYR A 36 24.12 9.96 10.71
CA TYR A 36 25.21 9.11 11.21
C TYR A 36 24.80 7.65 11.49
N SER A 37 23.51 7.32 11.43
CA SER A 37 23.02 5.97 11.69
C SER A 37 23.04 5.11 10.44
N TYR A 38 23.42 3.83 10.57
CA TYR A 38 23.26 2.82 9.52
C TYR A 38 21.78 2.58 9.14
N GLN A 39 20.87 2.89 10.07
CA GLN A 39 19.42 2.77 9.84
C GLN A 39 18.85 3.97 9.09
N ALA A 40 19.67 4.98 8.76
CA ALA A 40 19.24 6.08 7.93
C ALA A 40 19.01 5.61 6.49
N ALA A 41 17.86 5.97 5.96
CA ALA A 41 17.37 5.52 4.68
C ALA A 41 16.83 6.70 3.87
N LYS A 42 16.98 6.60 2.55
CA LYS A 42 16.45 7.58 1.60
C LYS A 42 15.13 7.07 1.03
N PHE A 43 14.14 7.94 1.02
CA PHE A 43 12.77 7.62 0.65
C PHE A 43 12.21 8.59 -0.37
N GLN A 44 11.23 8.13 -1.13
CA GLN A 44 10.45 8.94 -2.06
C GLN A 44 8.98 8.58 -1.93
N ILE A 45 8.09 9.56 -1.86
CA ILE A 45 6.63 9.31 -1.82
C ILE A 45 6.18 8.81 -3.20
N TRP A 46 5.47 7.69 -3.25
CA TRP A 46 5.07 7.03 -4.51
C TRP A 46 4.00 7.80 -5.27
N ALA A 47 3.03 8.38 -4.57
CA ALA A 47 1.86 9.00 -5.18
C ALA A 47 2.14 10.35 -5.88
N GLU A 48 3.33 10.92 -5.69
CA GLU A 48 3.67 12.26 -6.15
C GLU A 48 4.99 12.16 -6.93
N GLN A 49 4.90 12.12 -8.27
CA GLN A 49 6.06 11.99 -9.17
C GLN A 49 7.08 13.14 -9.05
N GLU A 50 6.79 14.18 -8.25
CA GLU A 50 7.64 15.35 -8.04
C GLU A 50 7.96 15.62 -6.56
N CYS A 51 7.74 14.65 -5.66
CA CYS A 51 8.10 14.86 -4.25
C CYS A 51 9.62 14.70 -4.06
N PRO A 52 10.31 15.67 -3.42
CA PRO A 52 11.73 15.55 -3.15
C PRO A 52 12.00 14.34 -2.25
N ASP A 53 13.15 13.73 -2.45
CA ASP A 53 13.58 12.64 -1.59
C ASP A 53 13.74 13.14 -0.16
N PHE A 54 13.29 12.34 0.81
CA PHE A 54 13.46 12.61 2.21
C PHE A 54 14.30 11.54 2.89
N ILE A 55 14.89 11.90 4.03
CA ILE A 55 15.67 10.98 4.85
C ILE A 55 14.90 10.67 6.13
N GLY A 56 14.89 9.40 6.50
CA GLY A 56 14.31 8.93 7.75
C GLY A 56 15.13 7.80 8.36
N LEU A 57 14.83 7.46 9.61
CA LEU A 57 15.34 6.24 10.24
C LEU A 57 14.36 5.10 9.98
N PHE A 58 14.88 3.93 9.62
CA PHE A 58 14.08 2.77 9.28
C PHE A 58 14.53 1.54 10.05
N ASN A 59 13.78 1.24 11.11
CA ASN A 59 14.18 0.27 12.12
C ASN A 59 13.27 -0.96 12.06
N PRO A 60 13.79 -2.18 12.25
CA PRO A 60 12.92 -3.34 12.45
C PRO A 60 12.07 -3.15 13.72
N VAL A 61 10.77 -3.49 13.66
CA VAL A 61 9.90 -3.47 14.85
C VAL A 61 10.20 -4.66 15.75
N ALA A 62 10.34 -5.84 15.16
CA ALA A 62 10.67 -7.08 15.85
C ALA A 62 11.39 -8.04 14.90
N LEU A 63 12.22 -8.92 15.44
CA LEU A 63 12.80 -10.07 14.74
C LEU A 63 11.80 -11.24 14.76
N ASN A 64 10.62 -11.02 14.19
CA ASN A 64 9.57 -12.03 14.10
C ASN A 64 9.50 -12.57 12.67
N GLU A 65 8.87 -13.73 12.46
CA GLU A 65 8.63 -14.30 11.11
C GLU A 65 7.89 -13.35 10.16
N ASN A 66 7.22 -12.34 10.71
CA ASN A 66 6.70 -11.18 9.98
C ASN A 66 7.82 -10.17 9.68
N PHE A 67 8.82 -10.57 8.89
CA PHE A 67 10.00 -9.78 8.53
C PHE A 67 9.70 -8.46 7.79
N ASP A 68 8.45 -8.28 7.37
CA ASP A 68 8.01 -7.20 6.48
C ASP A 68 7.49 -5.96 7.22
N THR A 69 7.63 -5.86 8.55
CA THR A 69 7.20 -4.67 9.32
C THR A 69 8.38 -3.89 9.89
N LYS A 70 8.40 -2.58 9.67
CA LYS A 70 9.45 -1.66 10.12
C LYS A 70 8.87 -0.35 10.67
N MET A 71 9.55 0.25 11.63
CA MET A 71 9.26 1.61 12.12
C MET A 71 9.96 2.62 11.22
N ILE A 72 9.20 3.60 10.74
CA ILE A 72 9.77 4.83 10.16
C ILE A 72 9.79 5.94 11.21
N SER A 73 10.89 6.69 11.28
CA SER A 73 10.97 7.97 11.99
C SER A 73 11.46 9.05 11.04
N THR A 74 10.69 10.12 10.86
CA THR A 74 11.06 11.22 9.96
C THR A 74 10.41 12.55 10.39
N ALA A 75 10.93 13.68 9.94
CA ALA A 75 10.36 14.98 10.28
C ALA A 75 8.93 15.12 9.73
N PHE A 76 8.04 15.80 10.46
CA PHE A 76 6.67 16.06 9.99
C PHE A 76 6.62 16.85 8.68
N GLU A 77 7.65 17.67 8.42
CA GLU A 77 7.83 18.43 7.18
C GLU A 77 7.88 17.56 5.93
N ASN A 78 8.21 16.27 6.07
CA ASN A 78 8.28 15.31 4.96
C ASN A 78 6.92 14.74 4.55
N ASN A 79 5.81 15.24 5.13
CA ASN A 79 4.42 14.92 4.75
C ASN A 79 4.04 13.42 4.78
N VAL A 80 4.81 12.60 5.50
CA VAL A 80 4.47 11.20 5.74
C VAL A 80 3.30 11.12 6.72
N ARG A 81 2.26 10.40 6.30
CA ARG A 81 1.03 10.15 7.08
C ARG A 81 0.62 8.68 6.96
N VAL A 82 -0.29 8.22 7.83
CA VAL A 82 -0.93 6.91 7.67
C VAL A 82 -1.61 6.84 6.30
N GLY A 83 -1.40 5.73 5.58
CA GLY A 83 -1.82 5.56 4.19
C GLY A 83 -0.79 6.00 3.15
N THR A 84 0.33 6.59 3.55
CA THR A 84 1.36 7.01 2.57
C THR A 84 2.13 5.81 2.05
N TYR A 85 2.18 5.67 0.73
CA TYR A 85 3.14 4.80 0.06
C TYR A 85 4.45 5.53 -0.16
N PHE A 86 5.54 4.84 0.11
CA PHE A 86 6.88 5.34 -0.18
C PHE A 86 7.78 4.23 -0.71
N HIS A 87 8.71 4.65 -1.55
CA HIS A 87 9.79 3.84 -2.08
C HIS A 87 11.02 3.99 -1.19
N TRP A 88 11.59 2.87 -0.77
CA TRP A 88 12.85 2.82 -0.05
C TRP A 88 13.99 2.57 -1.04
N LYS A 89 14.73 3.65 -1.36
CA LYS A 89 15.74 3.65 -2.43
C LYS A 89 16.94 2.74 -2.15
N ASN A 90 17.24 2.46 -0.89
CA ASN A 90 18.40 1.62 -0.56
C ASN A 90 18.21 0.14 -0.95
N THR A 91 16.97 -0.35 -0.94
CA THR A 91 16.66 -1.77 -1.23
C THR A 91 15.72 -1.94 -2.41
N ASP A 92 15.31 -0.84 -3.03
CA ASP A 92 14.33 -0.83 -4.13
C ASP A 92 13.00 -1.51 -3.77
N THR A 93 12.49 -1.22 -2.57
CA THR A 93 11.25 -1.81 -2.05
C THR A 93 10.19 -0.76 -1.77
N TYR A 94 8.91 -1.12 -1.89
CA TYR A 94 7.79 -0.24 -1.62
C TYR A 94 7.14 -0.58 -0.29
N TRP A 95 6.65 0.44 0.41
CA TRP A 95 6.12 0.31 1.76
C TRP A 95 4.90 1.21 1.96
N ILE A 96 3.98 0.79 2.83
CA ILE A 96 2.84 1.58 3.29
C ILE A 96 2.94 1.84 4.78
N CYS A 97 2.74 3.08 5.21
CA CYS A 97 2.57 3.40 6.63
C CYS A 97 1.13 3.10 7.06
N PHE A 98 0.91 2.22 8.03
CA PHE A 98 -0.43 1.78 8.42
C PHE A 98 -0.82 2.17 9.86
N THR A 99 0.14 2.56 10.69
CA THR A 99 -0.13 3.18 12.00
C THR A 99 0.77 4.38 12.25
N GLN A 100 0.38 5.21 13.21
CA GLN A 100 1.18 6.33 13.71
C GLN A 100 1.17 6.31 15.23
N ASP A 101 2.34 6.51 15.84
CA ASP A 101 2.48 6.74 17.27
C ASP A 101 2.05 8.18 17.59
N LYS A 102 0.86 8.33 18.17
CA LYS A 102 0.29 9.64 18.54
C LYS A 102 0.95 10.25 19.78
N THR A 103 1.73 9.47 20.53
CA THR A 103 2.44 9.96 21.72
C THR A 103 3.73 10.70 21.33
N GLU A 104 4.23 10.47 20.12
CA GLU A 104 5.38 11.19 19.58
C GLU A 104 4.94 12.55 19.00
N LEU A 105 5.43 13.63 19.62
CA LEU A 105 5.12 15.00 19.21
C LEU A 105 6.26 15.68 18.45
N ALA A 106 7.48 15.13 18.50
CA ALA A 106 8.65 15.77 17.92
C ALA A 106 8.83 15.51 16.43
N TYR A 107 8.41 14.34 15.96
CA TYR A 107 8.56 13.91 14.59
C TYR A 107 7.54 12.81 14.25
N PHE A 108 7.37 12.53 12.97
CA PHE A 108 6.51 11.43 12.54
C PHE A 108 7.15 10.09 12.89
N ARG A 109 6.42 9.25 13.64
CA ARG A 109 6.79 7.88 13.93
C ARG A 109 5.62 6.95 13.63
N GLY A 110 5.84 5.91 12.83
CA GLY A 110 4.77 4.99 12.45
C GLY A 110 5.29 3.61 12.04
N GLU A 111 4.42 2.61 12.10
CA GLU A 111 4.71 1.30 11.56
C GLU A 111 4.38 1.26 10.07
N CYS A 112 5.29 0.64 9.33
CA CYS A 112 5.22 0.47 7.90
C CYS A 112 5.34 -1.00 7.55
N ARG A 113 4.66 -1.40 6.47
CA ARG A 113 4.71 -2.76 5.97
C ARG A 113 5.07 -2.78 4.49
N GLN A 114 5.84 -3.78 4.07
CA GLN A 114 6.28 -3.91 2.69
C GLN A 114 5.09 -4.24 1.77
N CYS A 115 5.06 -3.55 0.62
CA CYS A 115 4.13 -3.79 -0.47
C CYS A 115 4.79 -4.72 -1.49
N ASN A 116 4.45 -6.00 -1.43
CA ASN A 116 5.07 -7.04 -2.25
C ASN A 116 4.35 -7.27 -3.58
N PHE A 117 3.14 -6.72 -3.74
CA PHE A 117 2.27 -7.00 -4.87
C PHE A 117 1.67 -5.73 -5.44
N LYS A 118 1.30 -5.82 -6.70
CA LYS A 118 0.62 -4.78 -7.46
C LYS A 118 -0.68 -5.37 -7.99
N ILE A 119 -1.78 -4.67 -7.78
CA ILE A 119 -3.08 -5.02 -8.35
C ILE A 119 -3.34 -4.06 -9.50
N GLN A 120 -3.75 -4.61 -10.65
CA GLN A 120 -4.09 -3.84 -11.84
C GLN A 120 -5.51 -4.19 -12.30
N TRP A 121 -6.25 -3.17 -12.72
CA TRP A 121 -7.61 -3.34 -13.23
C TRP A 121 -7.92 -2.27 -14.26
N VAL A 122 -8.93 -2.55 -15.09
CA VAL A 122 -9.48 -1.57 -16.02
C VAL A 122 -10.72 -0.93 -15.40
N ASP A 123 -10.68 0.38 -15.23
CA ASP A 123 -11.83 1.15 -14.73
C ASP A 123 -12.93 1.29 -15.82
N GLY A 124 -14.13 1.74 -15.44
CA GLY A 124 -15.25 1.96 -16.37
C GLY A 124 -14.91 2.89 -17.54
N ASP A 125 -13.98 3.83 -17.34
CA ASP A 125 -13.44 4.72 -18.37
C ASP A 125 -12.36 4.07 -19.25
N LYS A 126 -12.19 2.75 -19.17
CA LYS A 126 -11.20 1.96 -19.93
C LYS A 126 -9.74 2.34 -19.66
N ARG A 127 -9.47 2.94 -18.50
CA ARG A 127 -8.13 3.30 -18.05
C ARG A 127 -7.55 2.17 -17.23
N LEU A 128 -6.29 1.83 -17.51
CA LEU A 128 -5.54 0.92 -16.66
C LEU A 128 -5.19 1.64 -15.36
N MET A 129 -5.70 1.11 -14.26
CA MET A 129 -5.45 1.58 -12.92
C MET A 129 -4.57 0.57 -12.19
N GLU A 130 -3.77 1.07 -11.27
CA GLU A 130 -2.87 0.24 -10.49
C GLU A 130 -2.69 0.73 -9.07
N THR A 131 -2.48 -0.20 -8.15
CA THR A 131 -2.14 0.13 -6.76
C THR A 131 -1.20 -0.92 -6.17
N LEU A 132 -0.31 -0.46 -5.31
CA LEU A 132 0.55 -1.31 -4.51
C LEU A 132 -0.25 -1.89 -3.34
N VAL A 133 0.03 -3.13 -2.96
CA VAL A 133 -0.69 -3.82 -1.89
C VAL A 133 0.28 -4.53 -0.97
N SER A 134 0.05 -4.37 0.33
CA SER A 134 0.75 -5.13 1.36
C SER A 134 -0.10 -6.33 1.77
N ILE A 135 0.40 -7.54 1.53
CA ILE A 135 -0.25 -8.78 1.97
C ILE A 135 0.20 -9.13 3.39
N ILE A 136 -0.78 -9.40 4.25
CA ILE A 136 -0.59 -9.94 5.59
C ILE A 136 -0.82 -11.44 5.47
N ARG A 137 0.23 -12.24 5.70
CA ARG A 137 0.09 -13.70 5.69
C ARG A 137 -1.00 -14.13 6.69
N PRO A 138 -1.81 -15.14 6.35
CA PRO A 138 -2.77 -15.68 7.28
C PRO A 138 -2.05 -16.16 8.54
N SER A 139 -2.48 -15.67 9.70
CA SER A 139 -2.00 -16.14 11.00
C SER A 139 -2.67 -17.45 11.43
N ALA A 140 -3.67 -17.93 10.68
CA ALA A 140 -4.46 -19.10 11.00
C ALA A 140 -4.12 -20.26 10.05
N THR A 141 -3.43 -21.26 10.57
CA THR A 141 -3.15 -22.56 9.94
C THR A 141 -4.30 -23.56 10.06
N GLU A 142 -5.40 -23.21 10.75
CA GLU A 142 -6.50 -24.14 11.06
C GLU A 142 -7.65 -24.06 10.07
N ILE A 143 -7.76 -25.05 9.18
CA ILE A 143 -8.86 -25.20 8.21
C ILE A 143 -10.22 -25.09 8.93
N ARG A 144 -11.06 -24.14 8.50
CA ARG A 144 -12.44 -24.02 8.99
C ARG A 144 -13.27 -25.16 8.42
N ARG A 145 -13.62 -26.11 9.28
CA ARG A 145 -14.63 -27.12 9.02
C ARG A 145 -15.99 -26.61 9.45
N SER A 146 -16.94 -26.57 8.54
CA SER A 146 -18.34 -26.43 8.92
C SER A 146 -19.01 -27.81 8.80
N SER A 147 -19.57 -28.30 9.91
CA SER A 147 -20.37 -29.52 9.93
C SER A 147 -21.84 -29.14 10.05
N SER A 148 -22.61 -29.35 8.99
CA SER A 148 -24.06 -29.28 9.06
C SER A 148 -24.59 -30.56 9.71
N MET A 149 -25.13 -30.46 10.94
CA MET A 149 -25.74 -31.62 11.62
C MET A 149 -26.98 -32.15 10.87
N GLN A 150 -27.64 -31.32 10.06
CA GLN A 150 -28.80 -31.70 9.26
C GLN A 150 -28.44 -32.36 7.94
N ALA A 151 -27.36 -31.93 7.27
CA ALA A 151 -26.99 -32.46 5.95
C ALA A 151 -26.01 -33.64 6.02
N LYS A 152 -25.34 -33.90 7.17
CA LYS A 152 -24.22 -34.87 7.28
C LYS A 152 -23.10 -34.63 6.26
N ILE A 153 -22.98 -33.39 5.78
CA ILE A 153 -21.89 -32.98 4.89
C ILE A 153 -20.88 -32.21 5.74
N THR A 154 -19.61 -32.61 5.62
CA THR A 154 -18.47 -31.85 6.13
C THR A 154 -17.87 -31.13 4.93
N GLU A 155 -17.96 -29.81 4.93
CA GLU A 155 -17.30 -28.98 3.91
C GLU A 155 -16.05 -28.38 4.54
N ASP A 156 -14.90 -28.70 3.94
CA ASP A 156 -13.64 -28.00 4.20
C ASP A 156 -13.71 -26.68 3.43
N PHE A 157 -13.75 -25.55 4.13
CA PHE A 157 -13.59 -24.26 3.49
C PHE A 157 -12.08 -23.98 3.37
N PRO A 158 -11.55 -23.77 2.15
CA PRO A 158 -10.16 -23.36 2.01
C PRO A 158 -9.93 -22.09 2.83
N ASN A 159 -8.92 -22.16 3.69
CA ASN A 159 -8.57 -21.11 4.63
C ASN A 159 -7.75 -19.97 4.00
N ALA A 160 -7.80 -19.84 2.67
CA ALA A 160 -7.04 -18.89 1.89
C ALA A 160 -7.65 -17.48 1.99
N ASN A 161 -7.84 -17.02 3.23
CA ASN A 161 -8.27 -15.68 3.54
C ASN A 161 -7.03 -14.78 3.42
N LEU A 162 -6.97 -14.09 2.31
CA LEU A 162 -5.96 -13.09 2.04
C LEU A 162 -6.32 -11.81 2.78
N LYS A 163 -5.51 -11.42 3.77
CA LYS A 163 -5.62 -10.12 4.42
C LYS A 163 -4.65 -9.15 3.76
N MET A 164 -5.11 -7.96 3.42
CA MET A 164 -4.25 -6.97 2.77
C MET A 164 -4.55 -5.55 3.21
N LEU A 165 -3.56 -4.69 3.01
CA LEU A 165 -3.62 -3.26 3.27
C LEU A 165 -3.40 -2.49 1.97
N VAL A 166 -4.27 -1.51 1.74
CA VAL A 166 -4.25 -0.63 0.57
C VAL A 166 -4.43 0.82 1.03
N GLN A 167 -3.83 1.78 0.33
CA GLN A 167 -4.06 3.20 0.61
C GLN A 167 -5.51 3.60 0.38
N ASP A 168 -6.04 4.39 1.30
CA ASP A 168 -7.38 4.95 1.23
C ASP A 168 -7.42 6.22 0.36
N ASN A 169 -7.55 6.04 -0.95
CA ASN A 169 -7.73 7.11 -1.94
C ASN A 169 -9.05 6.92 -2.73
N PRO A 170 -9.58 7.95 -3.42
CA PRO A 170 -10.87 7.85 -4.12
C PRO A 170 -10.94 6.71 -5.14
N ILE A 171 -9.83 6.46 -5.84
CA ILE A 171 -9.68 5.40 -6.86
C ILE A 171 -9.84 4.01 -6.20
N ASN A 172 -9.06 3.75 -5.17
CA ASN A 172 -9.07 2.50 -4.42
C ASN A 172 -10.41 2.32 -3.70
N ARG A 173 -11.04 3.38 -3.20
CA ARG A 173 -12.38 3.30 -2.59
C ARG A 173 -13.47 2.88 -3.57
N ALA A 174 -13.36 3.31 -4.83
CA ALA A 174 -14.30 2.96 -5.89
C ALA A 174 -14.10 1.51 -6.34
N PHE A 175 -12.86 1.06 -6.49
CA PHE A 175 -12.55 -0.30 -6.91
C PHE A 175 -12.75 -1.34 -5.79
N PHE A 176 -12.13 -1.15 -4.62
CA PHE A 176 -12.18 -2.12 -3.51
C PHE A 176 -13.51 -2.04 -2.76
N THR A 177 -14.51 -2.66 -3.37
CA THR A 177 -15.85 -2.87 -2.82
C THR A 177 -16.10 -4.36 -2.60
N ARG A 178 -17.10 -4.69 -1.79
CA ARG A 178 -17.44 -6.07 -1.50
C ARG A 178 -17.80 -6.81 -2.79
N TYR A 179 -17.33 -8.05 -2.93
CA TYR A 179 -17.48 -8.93 -4.10
C TYR A 179 -16.67 -8.53 -5.34
N GLN A 180 -15.88 -7.46 -5.29
CA GLN A 180 -14.98 -7.13 -6.37
C GLN A 180 -13.91 -8.22 -6.55
N LYS A 181 -13.60 -8.53 -7.80
CA LYS A 181 -12.55 -9.47 -8.21
C LYS A 181 -11.26 -8.74 -8.55
N PHE A 182 -10.14 -9.37 -8.21
CA PHE A 182 -8.79 -8.93 -8.59
C PHE A 182 -7.86 -10.13 -8.75
N LEU A 183 -6.75 -9.92 -9.45
CA LEU A 183 -5.72 -10.94 -9.69
C LEU A 183 -4.44 -10.62 -8.93
N ILE A 184 -3.81 -11.66 -8.37
CA ILE A 184 -2.45 -11.61 -7.82
C ILE A 184 -1.75 -12.91 -8.22
N GLN A 185 -0.60 -12.83 -8.91
CA GLN A 185 0.20 -13.98 -9.33
C GLN A 185 -0.63 -15.08 -10.03
N ASN A 186 -1.51 -14.66 -10.93
CA ASN A 186 -2.38 -15.50 -11.77
C ASN A 186 -3.50 -16.21 -10.99
N THR A 187 -3.69 -15.87 -9.71
CA THR A 187 -4.78 -16.37 -8.87
C THR A 187 -5.83 -15.27 -8.70
N ALA A 188 -7.09 -15.61 -8.92
CA ALA A 188 -8.20 -14.68 -8.71
C ALA A 188 -8.68 -14.72 -7.26
N TYR A 189 -8.99 -13.53 -6.75
CA TYR A 189 -9.50 -13.32 -5.40
C TYR A 189 -10.76 -12.47 -5.45
N VAL A 190 -11.69 -12.73 -4.54
CA VAL A 190 -12.92 -11.95 -4.32
C VAL A 190 -12.88 -11.32 -2.94
N ILE A 191 -13.21 -10.03 -2.86
CA ILE A 191 -13.29 -9.30 -1.61
C ILE A 191 -14.52 -9.72 -0.80
N GLU A 192 -14.31 -10.28 0.38
CA GLU A 192 -15.37 -10.67 1.31
C GLU A 192 -15.74 -9.52 2.26
N GLN A 193 -14.72 -8.82 2.78
CA GLN A 193 -14.87 -7.77 3.77
C GLN A 193 -13.95 -6.58 3.46
N VAL A 194 -14.47 -5.39 3.66
CA VAL A 194 -13.77 -4.11 3.52
C VAL A 194 -13.90 -3.35 4.83
N ASP A 195 -12.79 -3.00 5.45
CA ASP A 195 -12.73 -2.14 6.62
C ASP A 195 -11.97 -0.85 6.29
N ARG A 196 -12.69 0.28 6.45
CA ARG A 196 -12.18 1.63 6.21
C ARG A 196 -12.10 2.46 7.49
N MET A 197 -12.56 1.90 8.62
CA MET A 197 -12.78 2.65 9.86
C MET A 197 -11.65 2.41 10.86
N SER A 198 -11.11 1.18 10.92
CA SER A 198 -10.13 0.83 11.94
C SER A 198 -8.79 1.55 11.79
N MET A 199 -8.35 1.80 10.56
CA MET A 199 -7.05 2.43 10.25
C MET A 199 -7.25 3.63 9.31
N PRO A 200 -7.44 4.85 9.84
CA PRO A 200 -7.65 6.04 9.01
C PRO A 200 -6.50 6.25 8.01
N GLY A 201 -6.80 6.27 6.72
CA GLY A 201 -5.82 6.38 5.63
C GLY A 201 -5.45 5.05 4.96
N VAL A 202 -5.88 3.91 5.52
CA VAL A 202 -5.66 2.57 4.95
C VAL A 202 -6.99 1.81 4.88
N ILE A 203 -7.23 1.15 3.76
CA ILE A 203 -8.31 0.19 3.58
C ILE A 203 -7.74 -1.18 3.91
N GLN A 204 -8.32 -1.84 4.91
CA GLN A 204 -8.04 -3.22 5.22
C GLN A 204 -9.05 -4.12 4.50
N LEU A 205 -8.55 -5.09 3.74
CA LEU A 205 -9.36 -5.99 2.96
C LEU A 205 -9.14 -7.42 3.41
N GLN A 206 -10.21 -8.20 3.36
CA GLN A 206 -10.16 -9.65 3.44
C GLN A 206 -10.76 -10.21 2.16
N ALA A 207 -9.99 -11.04 1.47
CA ALA A 207 -10.39 -11.68 0.24
C ALA A 207 -10.22 -13.19 0.32
N ILE A 208 -10.97 -13.92 -0.49
CA ILE A 208 -10.91 -15.37 -0.62
C ILE A 208 -10.55 -15.73 -2.06
N GLU A 209 -9.87 -16.86 -2.24
CA GLU A 209 -9.59 -17.39 -3.57
C GLU A 209 -10.89 -17.67 -4.32
N HIS A 210 -10.89 -17.37 -5.61
CA HIS A 210 -12.01 -17.56 -6.50
C HIS A 210 -11.53 -18.05 -7.87
N TYR A 211 -12.44 -18.62 -8.65
CA TYR A 211 -12.17 -18.98 -10.04
C TYR A 211 -11.93 -17.72 -10.89
N ALA A 212 -10.86 -17.72 -11.68
CA ALA A 212 -10.55 -16.68 -12.66
C ALA A 212 -11.47 -16.78 -13.88
N ASN A 213 -11.85 -15.65 -14.47
CA ASN A 213 -12.63 -15.64 -15.70
C ASN A 213 -11.69 -15.52 -16.91
N LEU A 214 -11.42 -16.65 -17.58
CA LEU A 214 -10.57 -16.71 -18.77
C LEU A 214 -11.06 -15.83 -19.94
N ILE A 215 -12.32 -15.41 -19.92
CA ILE A 215 -12.93 -14.60 -20.98
C ILE A 215 -12.85 -13.10 -20.69
N GLU A 216 -12.75 -12.66 -19.43
CA GLU A 216 -12.79 -11.23 -19.08
C GLU A 216 -11.45 -10.72 -18.53
N ASP A 217 -10.68 -11.61 -17.90
CA ASP A 217 -9.44 -11.29 -17.22
C ASP A 217 -8.23 -11.63 -18.09
N ASP A 218 -7.20 -10.78 -18.06
CA ASP A 218 -5.89 -11.11 -18.60
C ASP A 218 -5.04 -11.72 -17.48
N ILE A 219 -5.01 -13.06 -17.46
CA ILE A 219 -4.28 -13.84 -16.46
C ILE A 219 -2.77 -13.69 -16.63
N GLU A 220 -2.28 -13.53 -17.86
CA GLU A 220 -0.85 -13.39 -18.14
C GLU A 220 -0.33 -12.06 -17.59
N GLN A 221 -1.11 -10.98 -17.75
CA GLN A 221 -0.75 -9.65 -17.29
C GLN A 221 -1.26 -9.31 -15.87
N ASN A 222 -2.00 -10.22 -15.21
CA ASN A 222 -2.63 -9.96 -13.90
C ASN A 222 -3.58 -8.75 -13.89
N ILE A 223 -4.34 -8.56 -14.97
CA ILE A 223 -5.29 -7.45 -15.12
C ILE A 223 -6.71 -7.98 -15.10
N THR A 224 -7.53 -7.52 -14.15
CA THR A 224 -8.97 -7.80 -14.19
C THR A 224 -9.72 -6.85 -15.11
N ASN A 225 -10.78 -7.37 -15.74
CA ASN A 225 -11.61 -6.66 -16.73
C ASN A 225 -10.84 -6.17 -17.96
N ALA A 226 -9.82 -6.90 -18.42
CA ALA A 226 -8.97 -6.51 -19.53
C ALA A 226 -9.73 -6.26 -20.85
N TRP A 227 -10.85 -6.97 -21.07
CA TRP A 227 -11.69 -6.85 -22.27
C TRP A 227 -12.40 -5.49 -22.44
N ASN A 228 -12.39 -4.64 -21.41
CA ASN A 228 -12.88 -3.26 -21.54
C ASN A 228 -11.94 -2.37 -22.35
N VAL A 229 -10.67 -2.74 -22.53
CA VAL A 229 -9.74 -2.03 -23.42
C VAL A 229 -10.00 -2.53 -24.85
N GLN A 230 -10.56 -1.67 -25.71
CA GLN A 230 -10.65 -2.00 -27.14
C GLN A 230 -9.21 -2.16 -27.67
N PRO A 231 -8.93 -3.16 -28.54
CA PRO A 231 -7.65 -3.18 -29.23
C PRO A 231 -7.46 -1.83 -29.94
N ILE A 232 -6.25 -1.28 -29.86
CA ILE A 232 -5.87 -0.12 -30.66
C ILE A 232 -6.07 -0.57 -32.11
N ILE A 233 -7.13 -0.08 -32.76
CA ILE A 233 -7.31 -0.29 -34.19
C ILE A 233 -6.16 0.48 -34.84
N PRO A 234 -5.19 -0.19 -35.49
CA PRO A 234 -4.12 0.53 -36.16
C PRO A 234 -4.77 1.45 -37.21
N GLU A 235 -4.38 2.74 -37.24
CA GLU A 235 -4.90 3.74 -38.19
C GLU A 235 -4.70 3.33 -39.66
N HIS A 236 -3.86 2.33 -39.89
CA HIS A 236 -3.68 1.67 -41.16
C HIS A 236 -4.13 0.21 -41.04
N PRO A 237 -5.34 -0.15 -41.51
CA PRO A 237 -5.68 -1.54 -41.70
C PRO A 237 -4.68 -2.12 -42.70
N THR A 238 -3.86 -3.08 -42.25
CA THR A 238 -3.03 -3.88 -43.15
C THR A 238 -3.94 -4.51 -44.21
N GLU A 239 -3.55 -4.37 -45.49
CA GLU A 239 -4.30 -4.68 -46.73
C GLU A 239 -4.74 -6.15 -46.91
N PHE A 240 -4.72 -6.97 -45.86
CA PHE A 240 -5.16 -8.36 -45.93
C PHE A 240 -6.68 -8.46 -45.72
N ALA A 241 -7.43 -7.92 -46.66
CA ALA A 241 -8.80 -8.36 -46.90
C ALA A 241 -8.73 -9.70 -47.63
N ILE A 242 -9.30 -10.77 -47.04
CA ILE A 242 -9.55 -12.00 -47.79
C ILE A 242 -10.76 -11.72 -48.67
N ASP A 243 -10.50 -11.46 -49.96
CA ASP A 243 -11.55 -11.33 -50.97
C ASP A 243 -12.22 -12.70 -51.17
N GLY A 244 -13.43 -12.84 -50.62
CA GLY A 244 -14.28 -14.00 -50.91
C GLY A 244 -14.72 -13.97 -52.38
N PRO A 245 -14.95 -15.13 -53.03
CA PRO A 245 -15.32 -15.15 -54.44
C PRO A 245 -16.67 -14.45 -54.64
N SER A 246 -16.64 -13.32 -55.34
CA SER A 246 -17.82 -12.59 -55.77
C SER A 246 -18.66 -13.46 -56.71
N ALA A 247 -19.88 -13.79 -56.30
CA ALA A 247 -20.82 -14.56 -57.09
C ALA A 247 -21.09 -13.87 -58.44
N VAL A 248 -20.70 -14.55 -59.52
CA VAL A 248 -21.05 -14.18 -60.90
C VAL A 248 -22.56 -14.31 -61.05
N LYS A 249 -23.24 -13.21 -61.39
CA LYS A 249 -24.61 -13.24 -61.94
C LYS A 249 -24.54 -13.26 -63.45
#